data_AF-A0A2V6RNP9-F1
#
_entry.id   AF-A0A2V6RNP9-F1
#
_cell.length_a   1.000
_cell.length_b   1.000
_cell.length_c   1.000
_cell.angle_alpha   90.00
_cell.angle_beta   90.00
_cell.angle_gamma   90.00
#
_symmetry.space_group_name_H-M   'P 1'
#
loop_
_entity.id
_entity.type
_entity.pdbx_description
1 polymer ?
#
loop_
_entity_poly.entity_id
_entity_poly.type
_entity_poly.pdbx_seq_one_letter_code
_entity_poly.pdbx_strand_id
1 'polypeptide(L)' 'LSMGVATFPDHGLSWEVVLQEADAALYRAKRDGRDRVESSARSTQPEADLDPAT' A
#
# COMPACT_ATOMS: atom_id res chain seq x y z
N LEU A 1 5.39 -14.86 9.57
CA LEU A 1 5.12 -14.59 8.13
C LEU A 1 5.15 -13.08 7.90
N SER A 2 5.88 -12.57 6.90
CA SER A 2 5.86 -11.13 6.55
C SER A 2 5.23 -10.94 5.17
N MET A 3 4.41 -9.91 5.01
CA MET A 3 3.71 -9.60 3.75
C MET A 3 3.74 -8.10 3.44
N GLY A 4 3.76 -7.76 2.16
CA GLY A 4 3.63 -6.40 1.65
C GLY A 4 2.39 -6.31 0.76
N VAL A 5 1.62 -5.23 0.89
CA VAL A 5 0.36 -5.04 0.18
C VAL A 5 0.40 -3.74 -0.63
N ALA A 6 -0.06 -3.82 -1.87
CA ALA A 6 -0.34 -2.66 -2.71
C ALA A 6 -1.66 -2.89 -3.45
N THR A 7 -2.34 -1.78 -3.71
CA THR A 7 -3.69 -1.71 -4.31
C THR A 7 -3.61 -0.97 -5.63
N PHE A 8 -4.14 -1.57 -6.69
CA PHE A 8 -4.43 -0.87 -7.95
C PHE A 8 -5.79 -0.17 -7.84
N PRO A 9 -5.95 1.08 -8.29
CA PRO A 9 -4.95 1.93 -8.96
C PRO A 9 -4.11 2.80 -8.00
N ASP A 10 -4.42 2.81 -6.70
CA ASP A 10 -3.87 3.75 -5.71
C ASP A 10 -2.34 3.79 -5.63
N HIS A 11 -1.70 2.63 -5.85
CA HIS A 11 -0.26 2.45 -5.76
C HIS A 11 0.40 2.28 -7.13
N GLY A 12 -0.31 2.55 -8.22
CA GLY A 12 0.24 2.46 -9.57
C GLY A 12 -0.82 2.13 -10.62
N LEU A 13 -0.62 2.63 -11.84
CA LEU A 13 -1.52 2.40 -12.97
C LEU A 13 -1.11 1.21 -13.86
N SER A 14 -0.02 0.51 -13.51
CA SER A 14 0.40 -0.72 -14.17
C SER A 14 0.70 -1.80 -13.13
N TRP A 15 0.61 -3.07 -13.55
CA TRP A 15 0.87 -4.19 -12.66
C TRP A 15 2.33 -4.21 -12.17
N GLU A 16 3.29 -3.77 -13.00
CA GLU A 16 4.70 -3.67 -12.62
C GLU A 16 4.88 -2.68 -11.46
N VAL A 17 4.22 -1.53 -11.54
CA VAL A 17 4.30 -0.49 -10.50
C VAL A 17 3.66 -1.00 -9.20
N VAL A 18 2.47 -1.61 -9.28
CA VAL A 18 1.78 -2.16 -8.10
C VAL A 18 2.61 -3.27 -7.45
N LEU A 19 3.24 -4.14 -8.23
CA LEU A 19 4.11 -5.20 -7.71
C LEU A 19 5.34 -4.62 -7.00
N GLN A 20 5.99 -3.61 -7.61
CA GLN A 20 7.14 -2.94 -7.01
C GLN A 20 6.77 -2.27 -5.67
N GLU A 21 5.57 -1.71 -5.57
CA GLU A 21 5.06 -1.12 -4.33
C GLU A 21 4.76 -2.17 -3.25
N ALA A 22 4.21 -3.34 -3.63
CA ALA A 22 4.01 -4.45 -2.70
C ALA A 22 5.37 -4.98 -2.19
N ASP A 23 6.37 -5.10 -3.04
CA ASP A 23 7.72 -5.51 -2.67
C ASP A 23 8.39 -4.50 -1.73
N ALA A 24 8.22 -3.21 -1.99
CA ALA A 24 8.71 -2.15 -1.09
C ALA A 24 8.05 -2.24 0.30
N ALA A 25 6.76 -2.54 0.36
CA ALA A 25 6.06 -2.76 1.62
C ALA A 25 6.54 -4.03 2.33
N LEU A 26 6.74 -5.13 1.61
CA LEU A 26 7.29 -6.37 2.16
C LEU A 26 8.71 -6.15 2.71
N TYR A 27 9.51 -5.33 2.03
CA TYR A 27 10.84 -4.97 2.50
C TYR A 27 10.79 -4.23 3.84
N ARG A 28 9.88 -3.26 4.00
CA ARG A 28 9.64 -2.60 5.30
C ARG A 28 9.22 -3.60 6.37
N ALA A 29 8.27 -4.49 6.06
CA ALA A 29 7.80 -5.51 6.98
C ALA A 29 8.96 -6.39 7.49
N LYS A 30 9.90 -6.74 6.60
CA LYS A 30 11.09 -7.53 6.93
C LYS A 30 12.12 -6.74 7.74
N ARG A 31 12.32 -5.46 7.43
CA ARG A 31 13.29 -4.58 8.09
C ARG A 31 12.87 -4.22 9.50
N ASP A 32 11.57 -3.99 9.71
CA ASP A 32 11.05 -3.39 10.94
C ASP A 32 10.68 -4.45 12.00
N GLY A 33 11.26 -5.65 11.89
CA GLY A 33 11.14 -6.71 12.91
C GLY A 33 10.40 -7.97 12.45
N ARG A 34 9.98 -8.05 11.18
CA ARG A 34 9.30 -9.21 10.58
C ARG A 34 7.93 -9.48 11.23
N ASP A 35 7.35 -10.61 10.86
CA ASP A 35 6.06 -11.15 11.34
C ASP A 35 4.90 -10.14 11.32
N ARG A 36 4.84 -9.35 10.24
CA ARG A 36 3.89 -8.25 10.07
C ARG A 36 3.50 -8.05 8.62
N VAL A 37 2.42 -7.29 8.44
CA VAL A 37 1.93 -6.84 7.14
C VAL A 37 2.13 -5.33 7.06
N GLU A 38 2.69 -4.86 5.95
CA GLU A 38 2.83 -3.44 5.65
C GLU A 38 2.11 -3.13 4.33
N SER A 39 1.41 -2.00 4.24
CA SER A 39 0.87 -1.48 2.98
C SER A 39 1.86 -0.52 2.32
N SER A 40 1.77 -0.30 1.00
CA SER A 40 2.54 0.73 0.33
C SER A 40 2.22 2.13 0.89
N ALA A 41 3.25 2.95 1.02
CA ALA A 41 3.15 4.29 1.60
C ALA A 41 2.60 5.33 0.61
N ARG A 42 2.48 4.99 -0.69
CA ARG A 42 1.82 5.87 -1.66
C ARG A 42 0.31 5.65 -1.64
N SER A 43 -0.37 6.21 -0.66
CA SER A 43 -1.80 6.45 -0.80
C SER A 43 -1.95 7.70 -1.66
N THR A 44 -2.35 7.58 -2.93
CA THR A 44 -3.04 8.71 -3.56
C THR A 44 -4.40 8.78 -2.90
N GLN A 45 -4.54 9.55 -1.81
CA GLN A 45 -5.86 10.00 -1.38
C GLN A 45 -6.33 11.05 -2.39
N PRO A 46 -7.41 10.83 -3.17
CA PRO A 46 -8.39 11.88 -3.26
C PRO A 46 -9.15 11.86 -1.94
N GLU A 47 -8.69 12.71 -1.03
CA GLU A 47 -9.55 13.28 0.00
C GLU A 47 -10.68 14.01 -0.74
N ALA A 48 -11.80 13.33 -0.94
CA ALA A 48 -13.04 13.94 -1.40
C ALA A 48 -14.14 13.49 -0.44
N ASP A 49 -14.34 14.30 0.60
CA ASP A 49 -15.65 14.77 1.03
C ASP A 49 -16.83 13.81 0.79
N LEU A 50 -16.98 12.82 1.67
CA LEU A 50 -18.31 12.32 1.99
C LEU A 50 -18.58 12.65 3.46
N ASP A 51 -19.15 13.83 3.65
CA ASP A 51 -19.81 14.27 4.88
C ASP A 51 -20.75 13.16 5.40
N PRO A 52 -20.67 12.77 6.68
CA PRO A 52 -21.69 11.92 7.29
C PRO A 52 -22.92 12.76 7.69
N ALA A 53 -23.54 13.44 6.72
CA ALA A 53 -24.82 14.14 6.91
C ALA A 53 -25.48 14.51 5.56
N THR A 54 -26.15 13.58 4.92
CA THR A 54 -27.32 13.85 4.07
C THR A 54 -28.31 12.70 4.26
#